data_AF-A0A914WHC2-F1
#
_entry.id   AF-A0A914WHC2-F1
#
_cell.length_a   1.000
_cell.length_b   1.000
_cell.length_c   1.000
_cell.angle_alpha   90.00
_cell.angle_beta   90.00
_cell.angle_gamma   90.00
#
_symmetry.space_group_name_H-M   'P 1'
#
loop_
_entity.id
_entity.type
_entity.pdbx_description
1 polymer ?
#
loop_
_entity_poly.entity_id
_entity_poly.type
_entity_poly.pdbx_seq_one_letter_code
_entity_poly.pdbx_strand_id
1 'polypeptide(L)'
;MLGTLYWAEKLHQWRRSDSFDKTDRADRADRADSIDRNLYSSSPTHSSVPSTPEQRPSISLPRRENERRKSITLESVMTEFHLSKNTLRRMMDDMNKAMDKGLEGGLAKSNIAMLPSFVPHLPDGTERGKYVAMDLGGTNLRVMLMEIVPDETPTATQFNTRIPNWAMHGTAVQLFDFIAKCMAEFLEEKGVAQDGLKVGFTFSYPCEQTSLRSAKLLRWTKGFDASGVEGEDVVRLLEEAIQRHGGIKVEVVALINDTVGTMVAAAHEAKGVCHLGVIIATGTNASYMEHSKKISYGLASASEPYPYDKMIIDTEWGGFGDKGEGEYLKTQYDRIIDARSEHPGVMAFDKLVAGKCMGELVRLVLEKLTNAGILFDGEGSDRLFEPDTFPTKYISEILSDESGSYVNTRQIMGELGIDHHTFQDMLLLREVCTVVSRRSANLGAAAIASVLNRIREPKMIVGVDGSTYKYHPFYHFWVTEKLRDLVDPGLEFQLILTGDGSGKGAALVAAIADKIAKGVPPSTTTHTPDGVNKLLNKQNGIVPPNKRNSRRFVSESLTGQN
;
A
#
# COMPACT_ATOMS: atom_id res chain seq x y z
N MET A 1 -23.47 15.21 -5.48
CA MET A 1 -24.89 14.81 -5.40
C MET A 1 -25.59 14.69 -6.77
N LEU A 2 -24.89 14.78 -7.92
CA LEU A 2 -25.51 14.67 -9.26
C LEU A 2 -25.19 13.37 -10.02
N GLY A 3 -24.28 12.52 -9.52
CA GLY A 3 -23.90 11.27 -10.18
C GLY A 3 -24.89 10.11 -9.96
N THR A 4 -25.61 10.11 -8.84
CA THR A 4 -26.52 9.01 -8.46
C THR A 4 -27.87 9.06 -9.17
N LEU A 5 -28.32 10.24 -9.59
CA LEU A 5 -29.58 10.42 -10.32
C LEU A 5 -29.47 10.01 -11.80
N TYR A 6 -28.31 10.19 -12.42
CA TYR A 6 -28.08 9.85 -13.84
C TYR A 6 -28.19 8.33 -14.11
N TRP A 7 -27.69 7.51 -13.18
CA TRP A 7 -27.77 6.05 -13.29
C TRP A 7 -29.16 5.49 -13.00
N ALA A 8 -29.92 6.11 -12.09
CA ALA A 8 -31.31 5.73 -11.81
C ALA A 8 -32.24 5.98 -13.02
N GLU A 9 -31.99 7.05 -13.78
CA GLU A 9 -32.77 7.41 -14.97
C GLU A 9 -32.44 6.48 -16.17
N LYS A 10 -31.16 6.12 -16.36
CA LYS A 10 -30.71 5.15 -17.37
C LYS A 10 -31.23 3.73 -17.10
N LEU A 11 -31.28 3.29 -15.83
CA LEU A 11 -31.89 2.01 -15.46
C LEU A 11 -33.41 1.97 -15.73
N HIS A 12 -34.10 3.11 -15.56
CA HIS A 12 -35.52 3.23 -15.82
C HIS A 12 -35.86 3.22 -17.32
N GLN A 13 -34.98 3.77 -18.16
CA GLN A 13 -35.13 3.73 -19.62
C GLN A 13 -34.88 2.33 -20.20
N TRP A 14 -33.88 1.60 -19.67
CA TRP A 14 -33.60 0.22 -20.07
C TRP A 14 -34.75 -0.75 -19.74
N ARG A 15 -35.43 -0.58 -18.59
CA ARG A 15 -36.63 -1.38 -18.24
C ARG A 15 -37.82 -1.17 -19.18
N ARG A 16 -37.86 -0.10 -19.98
CA ARG A 16 -38.93 0.14 -20.97
C ARG A 16 -38.59 -0.40 -22.36
N SER A 17 -37.31 -0.63 -22.68
CA SER A 17 -36.90 -1.22 -23.95
C SER A 17 -36.97 -2.76 -23.97
N ASP A 18 -37.01 -3.40 -22.79
CA ASP A 18 -37.07 -4.86 -22.61
C ASP A 18 -38.51 -5.46 -22.67
N SER A 19 -39.51 -4.68 -23.08
CA SER A 19 -40.89 -5.18 -23.24
C SER A 19 -41.20 -5.73 -24.65
N PHE A 20 -40.18 -6.00 -25.46
CA PHE A 20 -40.34 -6.48 -26.84
C PHE A 20 -39.47 -7.69 -27.15
N ASP A 21 -39.36 -8.68 -26.26
CA ASP A 21 -38.89 -10.02 -26.66
C ASP A 21 -39.27 -11.15 -25.67
N LYS A 22 -40.57 -11.29 -25.36
CA LYS A 22 -41.08 -12.33 -24.45
C LYS A 22 -41.99 -13.38 -25.10
N THR A 23 -42.04 -13.43 -26.43
CA THR A 23 -42.91 -14.37 -27.15
C THR A 23 -42.18 -15.48 -27.91
N ASP A 24 -40.84 -15.47 -28.01
CA ASP A 24 -40.12 -16.44 -28.88
C ASP A 24 -39.29 -17.51 -28.13
N ARG A 25 -39.40 -17.57 -26.80
CA ARG A 25 -38.72 -18.59 -25.95
C ARG A 25 -39.64 -19.68 -25.39
N ALA A 26 -40.95 -19.62 -25.65
CA ALA A 26 -41.91 -20.63 -25.20
C ALA A 26 -42.13 -21.77 -26.22
N ASP A 27 -41.83 -21.58 -27.51
CA ASP A 27 -42.20 -22.53 -28.57
C ASP A 27 -41.13 -23.59 -28.93
N ARG A 28 -40.01 -23.66 -28.19
CA ARG A 28 -38.93 -24.64 -28.44
C ARG A 28 -38.80 -25.76 -27.40
N ALA A 29 -39.68 -25.82 -26.38
CA ALA A 29 -39.64 -26.87 -25.36
C ALA A 29 -40.68 -27.99 -25.56
N ASP A 30 -41.67 -27.84 -26.45
CA ASP A 30 -42.80 -28.79 -26.60
C ASP A 30 -42.72 -29.69 -27.87
N ARG A 31 -41.53 -29.89 -28.45
CA ARG A 31 -41.34 -30.74 -29.65
C ARG A 31 -40.36 -31.91 -29.46
N ALA A 32 -40.38 -32.53 -28.29
CA ALA A 32 -39.66 -33.78 -28.06
C ALA A 32 -40.42 -34.69 -27.09
N ASP A 33 -41.64 -35.09 -27.46
CA ASP A 33 -42.31 -36.30 -26.92
C ASP A 33 -43.59 -36.59 -27.72
N SER A 34 -43.43 -37.15 -28.93
CA SER A 34 -44.53 -37.82 -29.64
C SER A 34 -44.01 -38.77 -30.72
N ILE A 35 -43.58 -39.97 -30.31
CA ILE A 35 -43.61 -41.13 -31.21
C ILE A 35 -44.28 -42.28 -30.47
N ASP A 36 -45.57 -42.42 -30.78
CA ASP A 36 -46.43 -43.55 -30.43
C ASP A 36 -45.98 -44.82 -31.18
N ARG A 37 -45.96 -45.95 -30.46
CA ARG A 37 -46.16 -47.28 -31.04
C ARG A 37 -47.25 -47.99 -30.24
N ASN A 38 -48.45 -48.02 -30.82
CA ASN A 38 -49.52 -48.95 -30.49
C ASN A 38 -49.09 -50.40 -30.74
N LEU A 39 -49.51 -51.33 -29.87
CA LEU A 39 -50.12 -52.63 -30.20
C LEU A 39 -50.25 -53.52 -28.94
N TYR A 40 -51.48 -53.67 -28.42
CA TYR A 40 -52.23 -54.93 -28.29
C TYR A 40 -53.34 -54.85 -27.22
N SER A 41 -54.54 -55.22 -27.63
CA SER A 41 -55.74 -55.40 -26.83
C SER A 41 -55.92 -56.89 -26.45
N SER A 42 -56.50 -57.14 -25.26
CA SER A 42 -57.60 -58.08 -24.97
C SER A 42 -57.58 -58.67 -23.54
N SER A 43 -58.72 -58.56 -22.85
CA SER A 43 -59.12 -59.03 -21.50
C SER A 43 -59.45 -60.57 -21.49
N PRO A 44 -60.06 -61.24 -20.45
CA PRO A 44 -60.72 -60.76 -19.21
C PRO A 44 -60.70 -61.65 -17.91
N THR A 45 -61.38 -61.14 -16.85
CA THR A 45 -62.02 -61.77 -15.65
C THR A 45 -61.13 -62.25 -14.47
N HIS A 46 -61.43 -62.06 -13.16
CA HIS A 46 -62.71 -62.18 -12.41
C HIS A 46 -62.72 -61.43 -11.01
N SER A 47 -63.91 -60.93 -10.61
CA SER A 47 -64.52 -60.75 -9.24
C SER A 47 -63.76 -60.06 -8.07
N SER A 48 -64.13 -58.83 -7.62
CA SER A 48 -65.14 -58.40 -6.59
C SER A 48 -64.75 -58.76 -5.12
N VAL A 49 -64.58 -57.89 -4.10
CA VAL A 49 -65.41 -56.82 -3.43
C VAL A 49 -64.49 -56.10 -2.37
N PRO A 50 -64.78 -54.88 -1.83
CA PRO A 50 -63.78 -53.91 -1.35
C PRO A 50 -63.65 -53.73 0.18
N SER A 51 -62.53 -53.13 0.63
CA SER A 51 -62.39 -52.48 1.95
C SER A 51 -61.27 -51.42 1.98
N THR A 52 -61.63 -50.16 2.24
CA THR A 52 -60.77 -49.03 2.64
C THR A 52 -60.75 -48.90 4.18
N PRO A 53 -59.94 -48.02 4.81
CA PRO A 53 -58.49 -47.78 4.67
C PRO A 53 -57.79 -47.75 6.05
N GLU A 54 -56.50 -48.09 6.16
CA GLU A 54 -55.68 -47.69 7.32
C GLU A 54 -54.48 -46.87 6.87
N GLN A 55 -54.48 -45.61 7.33
CA GLN A 55 -53.45 -44.60 7.09
C GLN A 55 -52.15 -44.98 7.82
N ARG A 56 -51.04 -45.06 7.08
CA ARG A 56 -49.69 -44.88 7.65
C ARG A 56 -49.18 -43.48 7.32
N PRO A 57 -48.63 -42.73 8.28
CA PRO A 57 -48.15 -41.39 8.02
C PRO A 57 -46.88 -41.44 7.18
N SER A 58 -46.91 -40.81 6.00
CA SER A 58 -45.70 -40.51 5.24
C SER A 58 -44.98 -39.36 5.93
N ILE A 59 -43.77 -39.62 6.40
CA ILE A 59 -42.85 -38.61 6.90
C ILE A 59 -42.47 -37.73 5.69
N SER A 60 -42.99 -36.52 5.65
CA SER A 60 -42.56 -35.49 4.72
C SER A 60 -41.16 -35.03 5.11
N LEU A 61 -40.15 -35.40 4.32
CA LEU A 61 -38.84 -34.75 4.37
C LEU A 61 -39.04 -33.24 4.10
N PRO A 62 -38.40 -32.33 4.85
CA PRO A 62 -38.58 -30.92 4.61
C PRO A 62 -38.04 -30.57 3.22
N ARG A 63 -38.89 -29.91 2.40
CA ARG A 63 -38.45 -29.18 1.22
C ARG A 63 -37.29 -28.29 1.64
N ARG A 64 -36.09 -28.59 1.15
CA ARG A 64 -34.97 -27.65 1.19
C ARG A 64 -35.47 -26.33 0.60
N GLU A 65 -35.58 -25.32 1.44
CA GLU A 65 -35.77 -23.95 1.01
C GLU A 65 -34.70 -23.64 -0.02
N ASN A 66 -35.17 -23.27 -1.21
CA ASN A 66 -34.38 -22.70 -2.27
C ASN A 66 -33.89 -21.33 -1.74
N GLU A 67 -32.79 -21.32 -0.98
CA GLU A 67 -32.02 -20.11 -0.76
C GLU A 67 -31.63 -19.61 -2.15
N ARG A 68 -32.30 -18.53 -2.59
CA ARG A 68 -31.94 -17.82 -3.82
C ARG A 68 -30.47 -17.42 -3.69
N ARG A 69 -29.55 -18.18 -4.29
CA ARG A 69 -28.19 -17.71 -4.58
C ARG A 69 -28.37 -16.41 -5.35
N LYS A 70 -28.09 -15.27 -4.71
CA LYS A 70 -28.10 -13.97 -5.37
C LYS A 70 -27.18 -14.09 -6.58
N SER A 71 -27.68 -13.79 -7.77
CA SER A 71 -26.87 -13.75 -8.99
C SER A 71 -25.72 -12.78 -8.77
N ILE A 72 -24.47 -13.24 -8.98
CA ILE A 72 -23.29 -12.38 -8.92
C ILE A 72 -23.42 -11.34 -10.03
N THR A 73 -23.21 -10.07 -9.69
CA THR A 73 -23.14 -8.96 -10.66
C THR A 73 -21.89 -8.13 -10.42
N LEU A 74 -21.42 -7.40 -11.43
CA LEU A 74 -20.32 -6.45 -11.29
C LEU A 74 -20.56 -5.48 -10.12
N GLU A 75 -21.75 -4.89 -10.05
CA GLU A 75 -22.12 -3.95 -8.99
C GLU A 75 -22.04 -4.58 -7.60
N SER A 76 -22.50 -5.83 -7.44
CA SER A 76 -22.44 -6.53 -6.16
C SER A 76 -20.99 -6.76 -5.69
N VAL A 77 -20.07 -7.02 -6.61
CA VAL A 77 -18.64 -7.20 -6.31
C VAL A 77 -17.97 -5.86 -6.03
N MET A 78 -18.20 -4.83 -6.86
CA MET A 78 -17.59 -3.51 -6.68
C MET A 78 -18.07 -2.78 -5.42
N THR A 79 -19.29 -3.06 -4.96
CA THR A 79 -19.84 -2.46 -3.73
C THR A 79 -19.04 -2.86 -2.48
N GLU A 80 -18.41 -4.04 -2.44
CA GLU A 80 -17.56 -4.45 -1.31
C GLU A 80 -16.35 -3.53 -1.11
N PHE A 81 -15.88 -2.87 -2.18
CA PHE A 81 -14.73 -1.96 -2.14
C PHE A 81 -15.11 -0.52 -1.80
N HIS A 82 -16.41 -0.20 -1.73
CA HIS A 82 -16.89 1.14 -1.42
C HIS A 82 -16.81 1.42 0.09
N LEU A 83 -16.01 2.41 0.46
CA LEU A 83 -15.86 2.86 1.83
C LEU A 83 -16.62 4.17 2.05
N SER A 84 -17.57 4.16 2.97
CA SER A 84 -18.29 5.37 3.36
C SER A 84 -17.40 6.33 4.14
N LYS A 85 -17.72 7.63 4.13
CA LYS A 85 -17.01 8.62 4.97
C LYS A 85 -17.05 8.25 6.46
N ASN A 86 -18.18 7.71 6.93
CA ASN A 86 -18.33 7.28 8.32
C ASN A 86 -17.43 6.09 8.64
N THR A 87 -17.29 5.14 7.71
CA THR A 87 -16.37 4.00 7.84
C THR A 87 -14.92 4.48 7.97
N LEU A 88 -14.50 5.43 7.14
CA LEU A 88 -13.15 6.00 7.18
C LEU A 88 -12.90 6.81 8.46
N ARG A 89 -13.89 7.58 8.94
CA ARG A 89 -13.79 8.29 10.23
C ARG A 89 -13.69 7.33 11.41
N ARG A 90 -14.47 6.26 11.42
CA ARG A 90 -14.35 5.20 12.43
C ARG A 90 -12.93 4.61 12.44
N MET A 91 -12.39 4.33 11.25
CA MET A 91 -11.02 3.83 11.12
C MET A 91 -10.01 4.82 11.70
N MET A 92 -10.13 6.12 11.41
CA MET A 92 -9.25 7.16 11.99
C MET A 92 -9.31 7.17 13.52
N ASP A 93 -10.51 7.09 14.11
CA ASP A 93 -10.67 7.07 15.56
C ASP A 93 -10.04 5.82 16.19
N ASP A 94 -10.25 4.65 15.58
CA ASP A 94 -9.70 3.37 16.04
C ASP A 94 -8.17 3.34 15.92
N MET A 95 -7.64 3.88 14.82
CA MET A 95 -6.20 3.98 14.54
C MET A 95 -5.52 4.95 15.53
N ASN A 96 -6.11 6.12 15.80
CA ASN A 96 -5.55 7.06 16.78
C ASN A 96 -5.51 6.46 18.20
N LYS A 97 -6.54 5.72 18.62
CA LYS A 97 -6.52 4.98 19.90
C LYS A 97 -5.43 3.90 19.93
N ALA A 98 -5.21 3.21 18.81
CA ALA A 98 -4.14 2.22 18.69
C ALA A 98 -2.76 2.87 18.77
N MET A 99 -2.57 4.06 18.20
CA MET A 99 -1.33 4.84 18.34
C MET A 99 -1.07 5.24 19.81
N ASP A 100 -2.10 5.73 20.53
CA ASP A 100 -1.94 6.06 21.96
C ASP A 100 -1.52 4.83 22.78
N LYS A 101 -2.17 3.68 22.56
CA LYS A 101 -1.78 2.41 23.20
C LYS A 101 -0.37 1.95 22.84
N GLY A 102 0.05 2.17 21.59
CA GLY A 102 1.40 1.84 21.12
C GLY A 102 2.47 2.66 21.83
N LEU A 103 2.25 3.97 21.97
CA LEU A 103 3.14 4.85 22.73
C LEU A 103 3.25 4.46 24.22
N GLU A 104 2.14 3.98 24.80
CA GLU A 104 2.06 3.59 26.22
C GLU A 104 2.55 2.18 26.56
N GLY A 105 2.67 1.27 25.58
CA GLY A 105 3.01 -0.13 25.88
C GLY A 105 3.38 -0.99 24.68
N GLY A 106 3.76 -0.37 23.57
CA GLY A 106 4.24 -1.04 22.35
C GLY A 106 3.29 -2.13 21.85
N LEU A 107 3.89 -3.20 21.33
CA LEU A 107 3.18 -4.35 20.75
C LEU A 107 2.35 -5.16 21.78
N ALA A 108 2.65 -5.01 23.07
CA ALA A 108 1.87 -5.65 24.13
C ALA A 108 0.47 -5.02 24.25
N LYS A 109 0.32 -3.72 23.98
CA LYS A 109 -0.95 -2.98 24.11
C LYS A 109 -1.61 -2.63 22.77
N SER A 110 -0.86 -2.62 21.67
CA SER A 110 -1.33 -2.22 20.35
C SER A 110 -0.73 -3.07 19.24
N ASN A 111 -1.30 -3.01 18.04
CA ASN A 111 -0.66 -3.54 16.83
C ASN A 111 -0.04 -2.43 15.96
N ILE A 112 -0.21 -1.16 16.36
CA ILE A 112 0.57 -0.04 15.85
C ILE A 112 1.72 0.15 16.83
N ALA A 113 2.93 -0.17 16.42
CA ALA A 113 4.05 -0.36 17.34
C ALA A 113 4.58 0.95 17.93
N MET A 114 4.51 2.06 17.18
CA MET A 114 4.98 3.39 17.60
C MET A 114 6.44 3.37 18.07
N LEU A 115 7.32 2.87 17.20
CA LEU A 115 8.73 2.62 17.49
C LEU A 115 9.53 3.94 17.59
N PRO A 116 10.38 4.08 18.62
CA PRO A 116 11.24 5.25 18.79
C PRO A 116 12.41 5.24 17.80
N SER A 117 12.55 6.28 16.98
CA SER A 117 13.70 6.42 16.05
C SER A 117 14.92 7.12 16.67
N PHE A 118 14.75 7.72 17.85
CA PHE A 118 15.75 8.57 18.51
C PHE A 118 16.22 9.79 17.71
N VAL A 119 15.58 10.13 16.59
CA VAL A 119 15.85 11.38 15.85
C VAL A 119 15.11 12.54 16.53
N PRO A 120 15.80 13.54 17.11
CA PRO A 120 15.18 14.54 17.99
C PRO A 120 14.65 15.79 17.28
N HIS A 121 15.16 16.09 16.09
CA HIS A 121 14.74 17.25 15.32
C HIS A 121 14.85 16.99 13.83
N LEU A 122 14.16 17.83 13.06
CA LEU A 122 14.29 17.89 11.62
C LEU A 122 15.51 18.74 11.23
N PRO A 123 16.04 18.58 10.00
CA PRO A 123 17.14 19.39 9.52
C PRO A 123 16.75 20.86 9.55
N ASP A 124 17.68 21.72 9.96
CA ASP A 124 17.43 23.15 10.13
C ASP A 124 18.09 24.00 9.03
N GLY A 125 18.69 23.36 8.03
CA GLY A 125 19.39 24.00 6.91
C GLY A 125 20.84 24.36 7.21
N THR A 126 21.31 24.17 8.44
CA THR A 126 22.70 24.43 8.84
C THR A 126 23.58 23.17 8.78
N GLU A 127 23.01 22.02 8.40
CA GLU A 127 23.75 20.79 8.14
C GLU A 127 24.85 21.03 7.09
N ARG A 128 26.03 20.43 7.28
CA ARG A 128 27.16 20.56 6.34
C ARG A 128 28.10 19.37 6.43
N GLY A 129 28.71 19.00 5.31
CA GLY A 129 29.75 17.98 5.24
C GLY A 129 29.40 16.83 4.30
N LYS A 130 30.28 15.81 4.29
CA LYS A 130 30.12 14.61 3.47
C LYS A 130 29.68 13.44 4.34
N TYR A 131 28.62 12.78 3.90
CA TYR A 131 27.96 11.69 4.63
C TYR A 131 27.71 10.53 3.69
N VAL A 132 27.85 9.32 4.23
CA VAL A 132 27.46 8.10 3.53
C VAL A 132 26.06 7.72 3.98
N ALA A 133 25.19 7.42 3.03
CA ALA A 133 23.92 6.77 3.29
C ALA A 133 23.96 5.36 2.73
N MET A 134 23.53 4.40 3.53
CA MET A 134 23.26 3.04 3.10
C MET A 134 21.76 2.77 3.17
N ASP A 135 21.24 2.07 2.17
CA ASP A 135 19.84 1.65 2.13
C ASP A 135 19.76 0.17 1.74
N LEU A 136 19.36 -0.65 2.70
CA LEU A 136 19.17 -2.08 2.51
C LEU A 136 17.70 -2.35 2.16
N GLY A 137 17.40 -2.39 0.86
CA GLY A 137 16.09 -2.77 0.35
C GLY A 137 15.86 -4.28 0.36
N GLY A 138 14.70 -4.72 -0.13
CA GLY A 138 14.33 -6.15 -0.18
C GLY A 138 15.12 -6.99 -1.21
N THR A 139 15.80 -6.36 -2.17
CA THR A 139 16.59 -7.05 -3.21
C THR A 139 17.85 -6.30 -3.64
N ASN A 140 17.94 -5.01 -3.34
CA ASN A 140 19.05 -4.16 -3.74
C ASN A 140 19.65 -3.49 -2.51
N LEU A 141 20.98 -3.38 -2.51
CA LEU A 141 21.74 -2.52 -1.64
C LEU A 141 22.07 -1.26 -2.41
N ARG A 142 21.84 -0.12 -1.78
CA ARG A 142 22.30 1.17 -2.27
C ARG A 142 23.27 1.81 -1.28
N VAL A 143 24.34 2.37 -1.83
CA VAL A 143 25.31 3.19 -1.11
C VAL A 143 25.35 4.55 -1.80
N MET A 144 25.23 5.63 -1.03
CA MET A 144 25.23 7.00 -1.51
C MET A 144 26.28 7.80 -0.74
N LEU A 145 27.07 8.60 -1.46
CA LEU A 145 27.92 9.64 -0.90
C LEU A 145 27.23 10.98 -1.18
N MET A 146 26.79 11.66 -0.13
CA MET A 146 26.10 12.94 -0.20
C MET A 146 26.95 14.04 0.42
N GLU A 147 27.10 15.15 -0.32
CA GLU A 147 27.71 16.38 0.17
C GLU A 147 26.62 17.42 0.42
N ILE A 148 26.55 17.86 1.67
CA ILE A 148 25.59 18.84 2.16
C ILE A 148 26.33 20.15 2.33
N VAL A 149 25.83 21.19 1.66
CA VAL A 149 26.28 22.56 1.82
C VAL A 149 25.06 23.41 2.22
N PRO A 150 25.14 24.21 3.29
CA PRO A 150 24.03 25.07 3.71
C PRO A 150 23.52 25.93 2.56
N ASP A 151 22.19 26.08 2.48
CA ASP A 151 21.48 26.85 1.45
C ASP A 151 21.66 26.37 -0.01
N GLU A 152 22.38 25.28 -0.25
CA GLU A 152 22.55 24.66 -1.58
C GLU A 152 21.76 23.36 -1.70
N THR A 153 21.52 22.92 -2.94
CA THR A 153 20.94 21.59 -3.17
C THR A 153 22.04 20.54 -2.93
N PRO A 154 21.82 19.55 -2.05
CA PRO A 154 22.82 18.52 -1.79
C PRO A 154 23.22 17.81 -3.08
N THR A 155 24.52 17.56 -3.25
CA THR A 155 25.01 16.76 -4.36
C THR A 155 25.21 15.33 -3.88
N ALA A 156 24.84 14.36 -4.72
CA ALA A 156 24.91 12.95 -4.36
C ALA A 156 25.45 12.12 -5.52
N THR A 157 26.34 11.19 -5.20
CA THR A 157 26.70 10.07 -6.10
C THR A 157 26.27 8.78 -5.43
N GLN A 158 25.81 7.82 -6.22
CA GLN A 158 25.26 6.58 -5.68
C GLN A 158 25.73 5.36 -6.46
N PHE A 159 25.76 4.25 -5.76
CA PHE A 159 26.00 2.90 -6.26
C PHE A 159 24.83 2.02 -5.85
N ASN A 160 24.29 1.27 -6.81
CA ASN A 160 23.20 0.33 -6.60
C ASN A 160 23.67 -1.05 -7.05
N THR A 161 23.47 -2.06 -6.21
CA THR A 161 23.76 -3.45 -6.57
C THR A 161 22.69 -4.38 -6.07
N ARG A 162 22.47 -5.47 -6.79
CA ARG A 162 21.59 -6.55 -6.33
C ARG A 162 22.30 -7.33 -5.24
N ILE A 163 21.58 -7.66 -4.19
CA ILE A 163 22.11 -8.49 -3.11
C ILE A 163 22.06 -9.94 -3.58
N PRO A 164 23.18 -10.67 -3.57
CA PRO A 164 23.20 -12.07 -3.97
C PRO A 164 22.33 -12.94 -3.05
N ASN A 165 21.66 -13.95 -3.61
CA ASN A 165 20.84 -14.88 -2.82
C ASN A 165 21.64 -15.56 -1.70
N TRP A 166 22.93 -15.87 -1.93
CA TRP A 166 23.78 -16.46 -0.90
C TRP A 166 24.01 -15.54 0.31
N ALA A 167 23.90 -14.22 0.12
CA ALA A 167 24.00 -13.24 1.19
C ALA A 167 22.64 -13.03 1.88
N MET A 168 21.55 -12.93 1.12
CA MET A 168 20.19 -12.78 1.65
C MET A 168 19.75 -13.95 2.54
N HIS A 169 20.21 -15.16 2.18
CA HIS A 169 19.86 -16.42 2.85
C HIS A 169 21.06 -17.08 3.58
N GLY A 170 22.12 -16.31 3.77
CA GLY A 170 23.36 -16.79 4.39
C GLY A 170 23.35 -16.66 5.90
N THR A 171 24.53 -16.34 6.42
CA THR A 171 24.76 -15.95 7.82
C THR A 171 24.87 -14.44 7.95
N ALA A 172 24.76 -13.93 9.18
CA ALA A 172 25.04 -12.53 9.51
C ALA A 172 26.39 -12.09 8.94
N VAL A 173 27.44 -12.90 9.13
CA VAL A 173 28.78 -12.60 8.62
C VAL A 173 28.76 -12.43 7.10
N GLN A 174 28.16 -13.36 6.36
CA GLN A 174 28.08 -13.30 4.90
C GLN A 174 27.33 -12.07 4.39
N LEU A 175 26.20 -11.72 5.01
CA LEU A 175 25.42 -10.55 4.62
C LEU A 175 26.16 -9.24 4.90
N PHE A 176 26.64 -9.05 6.13
CA PHE A 176 27.28 -7.80 6.52
C PHE A 176 28.68 -7.63 5.91
N ASP A 177 29.42 -8.71 5.67
CA ASP A 177 30.70 -8.63 4.93
C ASP A 177 30.47 -8.23 3.46
N PHE A 178 29.39 -8.72 2.83
CA PHE A 178 29.00 -8.27 1.49
C PHE A 178 28.66 -6.77 1.48
N ILE A 179 27.88 -6.29 2.46
CA ILE A 179 27.52 -4.87 2.58
C ILE A 179 28.77 -4.01 2.79
N ALA A 180 29.66 -4.40 3.71
CA ALA A 180 30.90 -3.69 4.00
C ALA A 180 31.83 -3.63 2.79
N LYS A 181 31.95 -4.73 2.04
CA LYS A 181 32.72 -4.79 0.78
C LYS A 181 32.16 -3.82 -0.25
N CYS A 182 30.85 -3.82 -0.51
CA CYS A 182 30.23 -2.92 -1.48
C CYS A 182 30.42 -1.45 -1.12
N MET A 183 30.31 -1.11 0.18
CA MET A 183 30.62 0.24 0.65
C MET A 183 32.09 0.57 0.45
N ALA A 184 33.01 -0.35 0.75
CA ALA A 184 34.45 -0.12 0.58
C ALA A 184 34.84 0.15 -0.86
N GLU A 185 34.42 -0.71 -1.80
CA GLU A 185 34.68 -0.55 -3.23
C GLU A 185 34.18 0.80 -3.75
N PHE A 186 32.97 1.22 -3.33
CA PHE A 186 32.41 2.51 -3.73
C PHE A 186 33.21 3.70 -3.16
N LEU A 187 33.59 3.67 -1.89
CA LEU A 187 34.35 4.77 -1.26
C LEU A 187 35.80 4.85 -1.77
N GLU A 188 36.41 3.71 -2.11
CA GLU A 188 37.70 3.64 -2.78
C GLU A 188 37.64 4.23 -4.20
N GLU A 189 36.62 3.87 -4.98
CA GLU A 189 36.37 4.45 -6.31
C GLU A 189 36.21 5.98 -6.24
N LYS A 190 35.53 6.49 -5.21
CA LYS A 190 35.35 7.94 -4.99
C LYS A 190 36.57 8.61 -4.36
N GLY A 191 37.60 7.87 -3.98
CA GLY A 191 38.83 8.41 -3.38
C GLY A 191 38.65 8.99 -1.99
N VAL A 192 37.63 8.56 -1.25
CA VAL A 192 37.26 9.08 0.10
C VAL A 192 37.25 7.99 1.18
N ALA A 193 37.77 6.80 0.86
CA ALA A 193 37.81 5.63 1.75
C ALA A 193 38.43 5.92 3.13
N GLN A 194 39.33 6.90 3.25
CA GLN A 194 40.09 7.19 4.47
C GLN A 194 39.67 8.49 5.17
N ASP A 195 38.60 9.14 4.71
CA ASP A 195 38.20 10.49 5.15
C ASP A 195 37.53 10.51 6.54
N GLY A 196 37.20 9.35 7.12
CA GLY A 196 36.50 9.28 8.41
C GLY A 196 35.02 9.65 8.30
N LEU A 197 34.36 9.21 7.23
CA LEU A 197 32.99 9.59 6.91
C LEU A 197 31.98 9.00 7.91
N LYS A 198 30.93 9.77 8.18
CA LYS A 198 29.81 9.31 9.02
C LYS A 198 28.76 8.61 8.14
N VAL A 199 28.24 7.49 8.61
CA VAL A 199 27.28 6.64 7.91
C VAL A 199 25.92 6.72 8.59
N GLY A 200 24.90 7.05 7.82
CA GLY A 200 23.50 6.79 8.16
C GLY A 200 23.04 5.51 7.46
N PHE A 201 22.41 4.61 8.20
CA PHE A 201 21.97 3.33 7.68
C PHE A 201 20.43 3.24 7.71
N THR A 202 19.81 3.31 6.54
CA THR A 202 18.40 2.97 6.37
C THR A 202 18.24 1.46 6.34
N PHE A 203 17.60 0.93 7.38
CA PHE A 203 17.34 -0.48 7.57
C PHE A 203 15.84 -0.70 7.83
N SER A 204 15.08 -0.81 6.74
CA SER A 204 13.61 -0.87 6.77
C SER A 204 13.08 -2.26 7.12
N TYR A 205 13.49 -2.77 8.29
CA TYR A 205 12.97 -4.00 8.89
C TYR A 205 12.51 -3.71 10.32
N PRO A 206 11.56 -4.49 10.87
CA PRO A 206 11.10 -4.27 12.23
C PRO A 206 12.25 -4.41 13.24
N CYS A 207 12.57 -3.31 13.92
CA CYS A 207 13.66 -3.23 14.89
C CYS A 207 13.20 -2.69 16.24
N GLU A 208 13.76 -3.22 17.32
CA GLU A 208 13.74 -2.57 18.63
C GLU A 208 14.97 -1.69 18.75
N GLN A 209 14.76 -0.39 18.53
CA GLN A 209 15.81 0.60 18.62
C GLN A 209 15.93 1.12 20.07
N THR A 210 17.15 1.23 20.60
CA THR A 210 17.41 1.70 21.98
C THR A 210 18.23 3.00 22.02
N SER A 211 18.86 3.38 20.90
CA SER A 211 19.45 4.69 20.67
C SER A 211 19.50 4.99 19.17
N LEU A 212 19.99 6.16 18.75
CA LEU A 212 20.12 6.48 17.33
C LEU A 212 21.06 5.50 16.58
N ARG A 213 21.98 4.83 17.30
CA ARG A 213 23.00 3.93 16.75
C ARG A 213 22.93 2.50 17.28
N SER A 214 21.79 2.06 17.82
CA SER A 214 21.63 0.69 18.35
C SER A 214 20.22 0.20 18.11
N ALA A 215 20.10 -0.88 17.34
CA ALA A 215 18.81 -1.46 16.98
C ALA A 215 18.89 -2.97 16.81
N LYS A 216 18.05 -3.69 17.56
CA LYS A 216 17.93 -5.14 17.47
C LYS A 216 16.90 -5.52 16.43
N LEU A 217 17.29 -6.35 15.46
CA LEU A 217 16.32 -6.88 14.49
C LEU A 217 15.32 -7.78 15.21
N LEU A 218 14.01 -7.53 15.05
CA LEU A 218 12.97 -8.36 15.66
C LEU A 218 12.66 -9.60 14.83
N ARG A 219 12.59 -9.43 13.50
CA ARG A 219 12.34 -10.50 12.53
C ARG A 219 12.65 -10.04 11.12
N TRP A 220 13.07 -10.95 10.26
CA TRP A 220 13.18 -10.68 8.85
C TRP A 220 11.83 -10.53 8.16
N THR A 221 11.85 -9.76 7.07
CA THR A 221 10.72 -9.60 6.13
C THR A 221 11.30 -9.48 4.72
N LYS A 222 10.45 -9.25 3.71
CA LYS A 222 10.89 -8.92 2.33
C LYS A 222 11.78 -9.99 1.68
N GLY A 223 11.66 -11.26 2.11
CA GLY A 223 12.38 -12.40 1.54
C GLY A 223 13.79 -12.63 2.09
N PHE A 224 14.22 -11.91 3.12
CA PHE A 224 15.45 -12.23 3.86
C PHE A 224 15.19 -13.31 4.91
N ASP A 225 16.20 -14.14 5.18
CA ASP A 225 16.22 -15.10 6.30
C ASP A 225 17.65 -15.38 6.79
N ALA A 226 18.58 -14.42 6.59
CA ALA A 226 19.97 -14.52 7.02
C ALA A 226 20.07 -14.86 8.52
N SER A 227 20.69 -16.01 8.81
CA SER A 227 20.80 -16.57 10.16
C SER A 227 21.74 -15.76 11.06
N GLY A 228 21.39 -15.66 12.35
CA GLY A 228 22.21 -14.96 13.35
C GLY A 228 22.13 -13.43 13.32
N VAL A 229 21.08 -12.88 12.69
CA VAL A 229 20.79 -11.42 12.70
C VAL A 229 19.58 -11.10 13.58
N GLU A 230 18.54 -11.93 13.59
CA GLU A 230 17.38 -11.73 14.47
C GLU A 230 17.79 -11.80 15.94
N GLY A 231 17.36 -10.81 16.73
CA GLY A 231 17.75 -10.61 18.12
C GLY A 231 19.06 -9.85 18.33
N GLU A 232 19.86 -9.66 17.28
CA GLU A 232 21.17 -9.01 17.34
C GLU A 232 21.12 -7.54 16.93
N ASP A 233 22.07 -6.75 17.46
CA ASP A 233 22.23 -5.34 17.09
C ASP A 233 22.84 -5.21 15.69
N VAL A 234 22.04 -4.66 14.77
CA VAL A 234 22.38 -4.50 13.36
C VAL A 234 23.54 -3.52 13.15
N VAL A 235 23.65 -2.49 13.98
CA VAL A 235 24.76 -1.53 13.90
C VAL A 235 26.06 -2.22 14.28
N ARG A 236 26.06 -2.99 15.38
CA ARG A 236 27.21 -3.79 15.81
C ARG A 236 27.67 -4.76 14.71
N LEU A 237 26.73 -5.50 14.11
CA LEU A 237 27.05 -6.46 13.04
C LEU A 237 27.71 -5.79 11.83
N LEU A 238 27.23 -4.59 11.45
CA LEU A 238 27.82 -3.80 10.38
C LEU A 238 29.20 -3.26 10.75
N GLU A 239 29.38 -2.72 11.96
CA GLU A 239 30.68 -2.23 12.44
C GLU A 239 31.73 -3.33 12.50
N GLU A 240 31.37 -4.53 12.96
CA GLU A 240 32.25 -5.69 12.96
C GLU A 240 32.65 -6.11 11.53
N ALA A 241 31.73 -6.04 10.57
CA ALA A 241 32.04 -6.32 9.16
C ALA A 241 32.96 -5.27 8.54
N ILE A 242 32.74 -3.98 8.84
CA ILE A 242 33.63 -2.89 8.44
C ILE A 242 35.04 -3.09 9.02
N GLN A 243 35.12 -3.47 10.30
CA GLN A 243 36.39 -3.75 10.97
C GLN A 243 37.11 -4.97 10.36
N ARG A 244 36.39 -6.07 10.09
CA ARG A 244 36.95 -7.25 9.41
C ARG A 244 37.48 -6.93 8.02
N HIS A 245 36.77 -6.08 7.26
CA HIS A 245 37.21 -5.64 5.93
C HIS A 245 38.48 -4.79 6.02
N GLY A 246 38.56 -3.84 6.96
CA GLY A 246 39.75 -3.03 7.25
C GLY A 246 40.14 -1.98 6.19
N GLY A 247 39.51 -1.98 5.01
CA GLY A 247 39.83 -1.09 3.89
C GLY A 247 39.31 0.35 3.97
N ILE A 248 38.43 0.68 4.94
CA ILE A 248 37.77 1.99 5.02
C ILE A 248 37.74 2.56 6.43
N LYS A 249 37.70 3.89 6.53
CA LYS A 249 37.54 4.65 7.76
C LYS A 249 36.18 5.34 7.76
N VAL A 250 35.20 4.67 8.37
CA VAL A 250 33.83 5.17 8.51
C VAL A 250 33.31 4.94 9.93
N GLU A 251 32.28 5.67 10.32
CA GLU A 251 31.57 5.48 11.60
C GLU A 251 30.06 5.47 11.38
N VAL A 252 29.39 4.42 11.85
CA VAL A 252 27.92 4.33 11.81
C VAL A 252 27.36 5.16 12.96
N VAL A 253 26.70 6.27 12.63
CA VAL A 253 26.17 7.22 13.62
C VAL A 253 24.66 7.19 13.75
N ALA A 254 23.98 6.59 12.78
CA ALA A 254 22.52 6.49 12.78
C ALA A 254 22.04 5.24 12.06
N LEU A 255 21.01 4.61 12.63
CA LEU A 255 20.14 3.64 11.95
C LEU A 255 18.72 4.19 11.95
N ILE A 256 18.05 4.15 10.80
CA ILE A 256 16.69 4.68 10.63
C ILE A 256 15.80 3.77 9.79
N ASN A 257 14.49 3.93 9.96
CA ASN A 257 13.47 3.43 9.05
C ASN A 257 13.33 4.35 7.81
N ASP A 258 12.88 3.82 6.67
CA ASP A 258 12.67 4.59 5.44
C ASP A 258 11.64 5.72 5.58
N THR A 259 10.61 5.55 6.41
CA THR A 259 9.63 6.61 6.69
C THR A 259 10.27 7.80 7.40
N VAL A 260 11.14 7.54 8.38
CA VAL A 260 11.91 8.56 9.10
C VAL A 260 12.83 9.29 8.12
N GLY A 261 13.52 8.55 7.25
CA GLY A 261 14.34 9.12 6.18
C GLY A 261 13.51 10.01 5.24
N THR A 262 12.33 9.53 4.84
CA THR A 262 11.38 10.26 3.99
C THR A 262 10.93 11.57 4.64
N MET A 263 10.59 11.55 5.92
CA MET A 263 10.20 12.74 6.67
C MET A 263 11.33 13.76 6.73
N VAL A 264 12.56 13.31 7.01
CA VAL A 264 13.76 14.15 7.12
C VAL A 264 14.15 14.74 5.76
N ALA A 265 14.13 13.94 4.69
CA ALA A 265 14.40 14.40 3.33
C ALA A 265 13.36 15.44 2.88
N ALA A 266 12.08 15.17 3.11
CA ALA A 266 11.01 16.12 2.82
C ALA A 266 11.16 17.42 3.62
N ALA A 267 11.53 17.33 4.90
CA ALA A 267 11.79 18.50 5.72
C ALA A 267 12.92 19.35 5.14
N HIS A 268 14.02 18.73 4.72
CA HIS A 268 15.14 19.44 4.09
C HIS A 268 14.69 20.18 2.81
N GLU A 269 13.95 19.52 1.91
CA GLU A 269 13.40 20.13 0.69
C GLU A 269 12.40 21.26 1.00
N ALA A 270 11.69 21.15 2.14
CA ALA A 270 10.74 22.13 2.64
C ALA A 270 11.32 23.07 3.72
N LYS A 271 12.64 23.30 3.72
CA LYS A 271 13.33 24.25 4.62
C LYS A 271 13.09 24.00 6.10
N GLY A 272 13.24 22.76 6.51
CA GLY A 272 13.12 22.27 7.89
C GLY A 272 11.70 21.96 8.36
N VAL A 273 10.71 21.99 7.47
CA VAL A 273 9.31 21.74 7.84
C VAL A 273 8.76 20.49 7.17
N CYS A 274 8.49 19.45 7.96
CA CYS A 274 7.68 18.30 7.56
C CYS A 274 6.97 17.77 8.80
N HIS A 275 5.71 17.38 8.65
CA HIS A 275 4.88 16.93 9.76
C HIS A 275 4.66 15.42 9.74
N LEU A 276 4.72 14.82 8.55
CA LEU A 276 4.47 13.39 8.35
C LEU A 276 5.30 12.88 7.16
N GLY A 277 6.11 11.85 7.37
CA GLY A 277 6.70 11.04 6.31
C GLY A 277 5.82 9.82 6.06
N VAL A 278 5.57 9.48 4.79
CA VAL A 278 4.70 8.37 4.39
C VAL A 278 5.38 7.57 3.28
N ILE A 279 5.38 6.25 3.42
CA ILE A 279 5.71 5.33 2.34
C ILE A 279 4.42 4.64 1.89
N ILE A 280 4.14 4.64 0.58
CA ILE A 280 3.13 3.76 -0.04
C ILE A 280 3.77 3.11 -1.28
N ALA A 281 4.33 1.93 -1.07
CA ALA A 281 5.10 1.14 -2.03
C ALA A 281 4.66 -0.32 -1.97
N THR A 282 5.61 -1.27 -1.96
CA THR A 282 5.36 -2.68 -1.65
C THR A 282 4.68 -2.86 -0.29
N GLY A 283 5.06 -2.05 0.69
CA GLY A 283 4.39 -1.86 1.99
C GLY A 283 3.91 -0.41 2.16
N THR A 284 3.22 -0.11 3.25
CA THR A 284 2.80 1.21 3.69
C THR A 284 3.21 1.45 5.13
N ASN A 285 3.83 2.60 5.39
CA ASN A 285 4.20 3.01 6.74
C ASN A 285 4.24 4.54 6.84
N ALA A 286 4.30 5.08 8.05
CA ALA A 286 4.49 6.50 8.28
C ALA A 286 5.32 6.81 9.52
N SER A 287 5.91 8.00 9.53
CA SER A 287 6.59 8.57 10.69
C SER A 287 6.17 10.02 10.94
N TYR A 288 6.11 10.44 12.21
CA TYR A 288 5.81 11.83 12.57
C TYR A 288 6.53 12.23 13.85
N MET A 289 6.58 13.53 14.12
CA MET A 289 7.20 14.06 15.34
C MET A 289 6.20 14.03 16.51
N GLU A 290 6.51 13.29 17.58
CA GLU A 290 5.70 13.21 18.80
C GLU A 290 6.46 13.79 20.01
N HIS A 291 5.74 14.20 21.04
CA HIS A 291 6.34 14.66 22.28
C HIS A 291 6.89 13.49 23.10
N SER A 292 8.14 13.59 23.56
CA SER A 292 8.85 12.59 24.38
C SER A 292 8.05 12.18 25.62
N LYS A 293 7.31 13.10 26.24
CA LYS A 293 6.45 12.81 27.40
C LYS A 293 5.35 11.77 27.14
N LYS A 294 4.98 11.53 25.88
CA LYS A 294 3.99 10.49 25.51
C LYS A 294 4.64 9.16 25.18
N ILE A 295 5.94 9.13 24.90
CA ILE A 295 6.68 7.94 24.42
C ILE A 295 7.18 7.13 25.62
N SER A 296 6.27 6.74 26.52
CA SER A 296 6.64 6.10 27.79
C SER A 296 7.23 4.71 27.58
N TYR A 297 6.69 3.92 26.66
CA TYR A 297 7.23 2.60 26.33
C TYR A 297 8.60 2.68 25.66
N GLY A 298 8.72 3.48 24.58
CA GLY A 298 9.95 3.55 23.81
C GLY A 298 11.14 4.10 24.61
N LEU A 299 10.91 5.08 25.47
CA LEU A 299 11.98 5.66 26.31
C LEU A 299 12.33 4.80 27.52
N ALA A 300 11.48 3.85 27.94
CA ALA A 300 11.80 2.94 29.04
C ALA A 300 12.95 1.99 28.69
N SER A 301 13.10 1.65 27.40
CA SER A 301 14.16 0.78 26.87
C SER A 301 15.36 1.55 26.30
N ALA A 302 15.41 2.88 26.45
CA ALA A 302 16.50 3.68 25.93
C ALA A 302 17.83 3.31 26.62
N SER A 303 18.88 3.06 25.82
CA SER A 303 20.21 2.74 26.35
C SER A 303 20.97 3.98 26.82
N GLU A 304 20.52 5.17 26.44
CA GLU A 304 21.12 6.47 26.74
C GLU A 304 20.04 7.49 27.15
N PRO A 305 20.37 8.50 27.98
CA PRO A 305 19.44 9.58 28.28
C PRO A 305 18.98 10.31 27.03
N TYR A 306 17.68 10.60 26.94
CA TYR A 306 17.08 11.35 25.84
C TYR A 306 16.62 12.74 26.32
N PRO A 307 17.46 13.79 26.21
CA PRO A 307 17.17 15.11 26.79
C PRO A 307 16.30 16.01 25.89
N TYR A 308 15.64 15.47 24.87
CA TYR A 308 14.89 16.24 23.88
C TYR A 308 13.38 16.16 24.11
N ASP A 309 12.67 17.25 23.82
CA ASP A 309 11.21 17.36 24.04
C ASP A 309 10.36 16.58 23.04
N LYS A 310 10.92 16.28 21.88
CA LYS A 310 10.25 15.60 20.77
C LYS A 310 11.17 14.55 20.16
N MET A 311 10.56 13.56 19.52
CA MET A 311 11.23 12.48 18.78
C MET A 311 10.39 12.14 17.55
N ILE A 312 11.05 11.83 16.42
CA ILE A 312 10.36 11.20 15.29
C ILE A 312 9.99 9.77 15.70
N ILE A 313 8.72 9.43 15.59
CA ILE A 313 8.19 8.09 15.81
C ILE A 313 7.91 7.45 14.48
N ASP A 314 8.42 6.24 14.30
CA ASP A 314 7.98 5.33 13.25
C ASP A 314 6.70 4.62 13.74
N THR A 315 5.60 4.81 13.02
CA THR A 315 4.31 4.30 13.49
C THR A 315 4.21 2.78 13.37
N GLU A 316 4.84 2.18 12.36
CA GLU A 316 4.57 0.81 11.90
C GLU A 316 3.05 0.55 11.80
N TRP A 317 2.32 1.48 11.16
CA TRP A 317 0.85 1.45 11.11
C TRP A 317 0.28 0.26 10.31
N GLY A 318 1.15 -0.49 9.62
CA GLY A 318 0.77 -1.63 8.79
C GLY A 318 0.11 -2.75 9.61
N GLY A 319 0.44 -2.85 10.90
CA GLY A 319 -0.17 -3.82 11.84
C GLY A 319 -1.58 -3.47 12.30
N PHE A 320 -2.14 -2.31 11.93
CA PHE A 320 -3.52 -1.98 12.30
C PHE A 320 -4.50 -3.05 11.76
N GLY A 321 -5.30 -3.65 12.64
CA GLY A 321 -6.27 -4.67 12.28
C GLY A 321 -5.82 -6.12 12.50
N ASP A 322 -4.58 -6.36 12.96
CA ASP A 322 -4.04 -7.70 13.23
C ASP A 322 -4.83 -8.44 14.34
N LYS A 323 -5.48 -7.72 15.27
CA LYS A 323 -6.35 -8.30 16.31
C LYS A 323 -7.84 -8.13 16.01
N GLY A 324 -8.20 -7.84 14.76
CA GLY A 324 -9.59 -7.74 14.29
C GLY A 324 -10.24 -6.36 14.44
N GLU A 325 -9.53 -5.35 14.98
CA GLU A 325 -10.04 -3.98 15.14
C GLU A 325 -10.43 -3.32 13.81
N GLY A 326 -9.88 -3.79 12.68
CA GLY A 326 -10.17 -3.32 11.32
C GLY A 326 -11.01 -4.28 10.48
N GLU A 327 -11.66 -5.30 11.07
CA GLU A 327 -12.33 -6.36 10.29
C GLU A 327 -13.45 -5.86 9.38
N TYR A 328 -14.10 -4.75 9.76
CA TYR A 328 -15.14 -4.08 8.96
C TYR A 328 -14.62 -3.40 7.68
N LEU A 329 -13.30 -3.33 7.50
CA LEU A 329 -12.64 -2.83 6.29
C LEU A 329 -12.36 -3.94 5.27
N LYS A 330 -12.34 -5.21 5.71
CA LYS A 330 -11.92 -6.36 4.89
C LYS A 330 -13.07 -6.90 4.05
N THR A 331 -12.83 -6.99 2.75
CA THR A 331 -13.64 -7.76 1.79
C THR A 331 -13.32 -9.25 1.90
N GLN A 332 -14.08 -10.09 1.19
CA GLN A 332 -13.75 -11.52 1.11
C GLN A 332 -12.37 -11.77 0.46
N TYR A 333 -11.97 -10.93 -0.50
CA TYR A 333 -10.70 -11.07 -1.21
C TYR A 333 -9.51 -10.76 -0.30
N ASP A 334 -9.64 -9.75 0.57
CA ASP A 334 -8.60 -9.42 1.55
C ASP A 334 -8.35 -10.60 2.51
N ARG A 335 -9.40 -11.33 2.90
CA ARG A 335 -9.27 -12.53 3.75
C ARG A 335 -8.56 -13.67 3.03
N ILE A 336 -8.79 -13.83 1.71
CA ILE A 336 -8.09 -14.83 0.90
C ILE A 336 -6.60 -14.48 0.82
N ILE A 337 -6.28 -13.22 0.51
CA ILE A 337 -4.89 -12.75 0.45
C ILE A 337 -4.17 -12.94 1.79
N ASP A 338 -4.82 -12.54 2.88
CA ASP A 338 -4.24 -12.69 4.22
C ASP A 338 -3.97 -14.15 4.57
N ALA A 339 -4.95 -15.04 4.33
CA ALA A 339 -4.81 -16.47 4.61
C ALA A 339 -3.72 -17.17 3.77
N ARG A 340 -3.42 -16.67 2.57
CA ARG A 340 -2.39 -17.20 1.65
C ARG A 340 -1.03 -16.54 1.81
N SER A 341 -0.93 -15.45 2.57
CA SER A 341 0.32 -14.72 2.73
C SER A 341 1.35 -15.48 3.58
N GLU A 342 2.62 -15.07 3.49
CA GLU A 342 3.73 -15.62 4.30
C GLU A 342 3.46 -15.59 5.80
N HIS A 343 2.73 -14.55 6.26
CA HIS A 343 2.37 -14.34 7.66
C HIS A 343 0.88 -14.00 7.79
N PRO A 344 -0.01 -15.02 7.83
CA PRO A 344 -1.45 -14.79 7.99
C PRO A 344 -1.77 -14.05 9.30
N GLY A 345 -2.67 -13.08 9.24
CA GLY A 345 -3.10 -12.29 10.40
C GLY A 345 -2.13 -11.19 10.84
N VAL A 346 -1.01 -11.00 10.12
CA VAL A 346 0.02 -10.00 10.42
C VAL A 346 0.08 -8.95 9.32
N MET A 347 0.27 -7.68 9.70
CA MET A 347 0.31 -6.53 8.77
C MET A 347 -0.99 -6.37 7.96
N ALA A 348 -2.13 -6.48 8.64
CA ALA A 348 -3.45 -6.45 8.02
C ALA A 348 -3.72 -5.15 7.25
N PHE A 349 -3.40 -3.99 7.80
CA PHE A 349 -3.58 -2.71 7.11
C PHE A 349 -2.65 -2.57 5.92
N ASP A 350 -1.43 -3.11 6.04
CA ASP A 350 -0.46 -3.15 4.95
C ASP A 350 -1.04 -3.85 3.71
N LYS A 351 -1.66 -5.02 3.92
CA LYS A 351 -2.30 -5.81 2.85
C LYS A 351 -3.50 -5.11 2.21
N LEU A 352 -4.14 -4.15 2.90
CA LEU A 352 -5.29 -3.40 2.37
C LEU A 352 -4.89 -2.22 1.48
N VAL A 353 -3.68 -1.68 1.65
CA VAL A 353 -3.24 -0.40 1.05
C VAL A 353 -1.99 -0.56 0.17
N ALA A 354 -1.10 -1.46 0.51
CA ALA A 354 0.18 -1.54 -0.14
C ALA A 354 0.11 -2.22 -1.51
N GLY A 355 1.10 -1.92 -2.34
CA GLY A 355 1.25 -2.43 -3.69
C GLY A 355 1.47 -3.95 -3.76
N LYS A 356 2.01 -4.62 -2.72
CA LYS A 356 2.25 -6.08 -2.78
C LYS A 356 0.96 -6.86 -3.05
N CYS A 357 -0.14 -6.47 -2.40
CA CYS A 357 -1.40 -7.21 -2.45
C CYS A 357 -2.40 -6.68 -3.48
N MET A 358 -2.22 -5.44 -3.97
CA MET A 358 -3.20 -4.78 -4.83
C MET A 358 -3.44 -5.51 -6.16
N GLY A 359 -2.37 -6.02 -6.76
CA GLY A 359 -2.44 -6.81 -8.00
C GLY A 359 -3.19 -8.14 -7.83
N GLU A 360 -2.86 -8.91 -6.79
CA GLU A 360 -3.57 -10.16 -6.48
C GLU A 360 -5.05 -9.92 -6.13
N LEU A 361 -5.36 -8.78 -5.51
CA LEU A 361 -6.75 -8.39 -5.24
C LEU A 361 -7.53 -8.15 -6.53
N VAL A 362 -6.93 -7.50 -7.53
CA VAL A 362 -7.50 -7.37 -8.88
C VAL A 362 -7.69 -8.75 -9.50
N ARG A 363 -6.67 -9.62 -9.48
CA ARG A 363 -6.73 -10.96 -10.05
C ARG A 363 -7.89 -11.79 -9.48
N LEU A 364 -8.04 -11.81 -8.15
CA LEU A 364 -9.13 -12.53 -7.47
C LEU A 364 -10.52 -12.02 -7.87
N VAL A 365 -10.65 -10.71 -8.10
CA VAL A 365 -11.90 -10.10 -8.58
C VAL A 365 -12.17 -10.51 -10.02
N LEU A 366 -11.16 -10.49 -10.89
CA LEU A 366 -11.26 -10.94 -12.28
C LEU A 366 -11.65 -12.42 -12.34
N GLU A 367 -10.96 -13.29 -11.60
CA GLU A 367 -11.28 -14.72 -11.46
C GLU A 367 -12.75 -14.92 -11.10
N LYS A 368 -13.27 -14.18 -10.12
CA LYS A 368 -14.67 -14.30 -9.70
C LYS A 368 -15.66 -13.86 -10.78
N LEU A 369 -15.37 -12.76 -11.48
CA LEU A 369 -16.22 -12.25 -12.55
C LEU A 369 -16.20 -13.16 -13.78
N THR A 370 -15.04 -13.74 -14.11
CA THR A 370 -14.91 -14.76 -15.15
C THR A 370 -15.69 -16.01 -14.77
N ASN A 371 -15.49 -16.57 -13.57
CA ASN A 371 -16.26 -17.75 -13.11
C ASN A 371 -17.79 -17.51 -13.06
N ALA A 372 -18.24 -16.25 -12.99
CA ALA A 372 -19.65 -15.86 -13.06
C ALA A 372 -20.16 -15.64 -14.50
N GLY A 373 -19.32 -15.80 -15.53
CA GLY A 373 -19.65 -15.53 -16.93
C GLY A 373 -19.83 -14.04 -17.27
N ILE A 374 -19.31 -13.13 -16.43
CA ILE A 374 -19.41 -11.68 -16.62
C ILE A 374 -18.23 -11.14 -17.44
N LEU A 375 -17.06 -11.73 -17.26
CA LEU A 375 -15.85 -11.44 -18.03
C LEU A 375 -15.51 -12.62 -18.92
N PHE A 376 -15.02 -12.33 -20.13
CA PHE A 376 -14.43 -13.30 -21.05
C PHE A 376 -15.36 -14.47 -21.38
N ASP A 377 -16.68 -14.24 -21.37
CA ASP A 377 -17.72 -15.27 -21.57
C ASP A 377 -17.58 -16.51 -20.66
N GLY A 378 -16.88 -16.38 -19.53
CA GLY A 378 -16.57 -17.48 -18.62
C GLY A 378 -15.27 -18.24 -18.91
N GLU A 379 -14.56 -17.88 -19.98
CA GLU A 379 -13.35 -18.55 -20.45
C GLU A 379 -12.10 -17.73 -20.08
N GLY A 380 -11.62 -17.93 -18.85
CA GLY A 380 -10.34 -17.40 -18.40
C GLY A 380 -9.14 -18.17 -18.94
N SER A 381 -7.96 -17.89 -18.40
CA SER A 381 -6.70 -18.58 -18.73
C SER A 381 -6.09 -19.21 -17.48
N ASP A 382 -5.20 -20.21 -17.66
CA ASP A 382 -4.46 -20.81 -16.54
C ASP A 382 -3.70 -19.74 -15.73
N ARG A 383 -3.09 -18.76 -16.42
CA ARG A 383 -2.37 -17.67 -15.75
C ARG A 383 -3.30 -16.77 -14.95
N LEU A 384 -4.52 -16.49 -15.42
CA LEU A 384 -5.49 -15.70 -14.67
C LEU A 384 -5.88 -16.39 -13.34
N PHE A 385 -5.95 -17.72 -13.34
CA PHE A 385 -6.33 -18.52 -12.17
C PHE A 385 -5.14 -18.87 -11.25
N GLU A 386 -3.91 -18.65 -11.70
CA GLU A 386 -2.71 -18.84 -10.90
C GLU A 386 -2.47 -17.62 -9.98
N PRO A 387 -2.20 -17.82 -8.67
CA PRO A 387 -1.90 -16.72 -7.75
C PRO A 387 -0.69 -15.87 -8.17
N ASP A 388 -0.71 -14.57 -7.82
CA ASP A 388 0.41 -13.63 -7.99
C ASP A 388 0.86 -13.37 -9.44
N THR A 389 0.05 -13.76 -10.44
CA THR A 389 0.32 -13.51 -11.87
C THR A 389 -0.07 -12.11 -12.34
N PHE A 390 -0.76 -11.33 -11.51
CA PHE A 390 -1.17 -9.96 -11.82
C PHE A 390 -0.36 -8.96 -10.97
N PRO A 391 0.87 -8.58 -11.38
CA PRO A 391 1.67 -7.62 -10.64
C PRO A 391 1.04 -6.22 -10.66
N THR A 392 1.23 -5.45 -9.59
CA THR A 392 0.67 -4.10 -9.44
C THR A 392 1.09 -3.12 -10.55
N LYS A 393 2.21 -3.36 -11.26
CA LYS A 393 2.57 -2.58 -12.45
C LYS A 393 1.48 -2.61 -13.54
N TYR A 394 0.77 -3.73 -13.69
CA TYR A 394 -0.31 -3.87 -14.69
C TYR A 394 -1.44 -2.89 -14.41
N ILE A 395 -1.77 -2.65 -13.13
CA ILE A 395 -2.75 -1.64 -12.73
C ILE A 395 -2.33 -0.26 -13.25
N SER A 396 -1.08 0.13 -13.02
CA SER A 396 -0.56 1.43 -13.48
C SER A 396 -0.57 1.55 -15.00
N GLU A 397 -0.16 0.51 -15.72
CA GLU A 397 -0.11 0.47 -17.19
C GLU A 397 -1.52 0.52 -17.81
N ILE A 398 -2.46 -0.28 -17.31
CA ILE A 398 -3.88 -0.29 -17.71
C ILE A 398 -4.51 1.07 -17.48
N LEU A 399 -4.26 1.70 -16.33
CA LEU A 399 -4.86 2.99 -15.98
C LEU A 399 -4.20 4.18 -16.71
N SER A 400 -2.99 3.99 -17.24
CA SER A 400 -2.27 4.97 -18.05
C SER A 400 -2.71 4.99 -19.51
N ASP A 401 -3.43 3.97 -19.99
CA ASP A 401 -4.03 3.97 -21.33
C ASP A 401 -4.91 5.22 -21.52
N GLU A 402 -4.74 5.87 -22.67
CA GLU A 402 -5.53 7.03 -23.08
C GLU A 402 -6.98 6.63 -23.43
N SER A 403 -7.91 7.56 -23.30
CA SER A 403 -9.31 7.29 -23.64
C SER A 403 -9.46 6.88 -25.11
N GLY A 404 -9.99 5.68 -25.35
CA GLY A 404 -10.13 5.11 -26.70
C GLY A 404 -8.91 4.33 -27.21
N SER A 405 -7.78 4.34 -26.49
CA SER A 405 -6.56 3.60 -26.83
C SER A 405 -6.14 2.69 -25.69
N TYR A 406 -6.46 1.40 -25.81
CA TYR A 406 -6.24 0.38 -24.79
C TYR A 406 -5.03 -0.52 -25.11
N VAL A 407 -3.89 0.09 -25.45
CA VAL A 407 -2.71 -0.65 -25.94
C VAL A 407 -2.11 -1.49 -24.82
N ASN A 408 -1.88 -0.88 -23.65
CA ASN A 408 -1.32 -1.60 -22.50
C ASN A 408 -2.30 -2.67 -22.02
N THR A 409 -3.59 -2.34 -21.96
CA THR A 409 -4.63 -3.29 -21.56
C THR A 409 -4.65 -4.53 -22.47
N ARG A 410 -4.58 -4.36 -23.80
CA ARG A 410 -4.51 -5.49 -24.74
C ARG A 410 -3.24 -6.31 -24.57
N GLN A 411 -2.10 -5.65 -24.40
CA GLN A 411 -0.83 -6.34 -24.16
C GLN A 411 -0.92 -7.19 -22.89
N ILE A 412 -1.46 -6.64 -21.81
CA ILE A 412 -1.60 -7.34 -20.53
C ILE A 412 -2.60 -8.50 -20.62
N MET A 413 -3.71 -8.36 -21.36
CA MET A 413 -4.60 -9.49 -21.66
C MET A 413 -3.82 -10.64 -22.34
N GLY A 414 -2.96 -10.31 -23.32
CA GLY A 414 -2.10 -11.29 -23.97
C GLY A 414 -1.05 -11.90 -23.03
N GLU A 415 -0.44 -11.11 -22.14
CA GLU A 415 0.49 -11.62 -21.12
C GLU A 415 -0.20 -12.56 -20.13
N LEU A 416 -1.49 -12.30 -19.82
CA LEU A 416 -2.34 -13.19 -19.05
C LEU A 416 -2.84 -14.40 -19.85
N GLY A 417 -2.58 -14.50 -21.16
CA GLY A 417 -3.07 -15.59 -22.00
C GLY A 417 -4.58 -15.53 -22.28
N ILE A 418 -5.17 -14.34 -22.27
CA ILE A 418 -6.59 -14.10 -22.57
C ILE A 418 -6.70 -13.65 -24.03
N ASP A 419 -6.76 -14.63 -24.94
CA ASP A 419 -6.79 -14.40 -26.39
C ASP A 419 -8.17 -13.96 -26.90
N HIS A 420 -9.23 -14.36 -26.20
CA HIS A 420 -10.62 -14.02 -26.52
C HIS A 420 -11.17 -13.01 -25.51
N HIS A 421 -11.22 -11.74 -25.91
CA HIS A 421 -11.79 -10.66 -25.11
C HIS A 421 -12.49 -9.64 -25.99
N THR A 422 -13.55 -9.04 -25.45
CA THR A 422 -14.30 -7.96 -26.08
C THR A 422 -13.77 -6.59 -25.66
N PHE A 423 -14.23 -5.54 -26.33
CA PHE A 423 -13.99 -4.18 -25.86
C PHE A 423 -14.61 -3.94 -24.46
N GLN A 424 -15.75 -4.57 -24.18
CA GLN A 424 -16.41 -4.47 -22.88
C GLN A 424 -15.55 -5.09 -21.77
N ASP A 425 -14.89 -6.24 -22.02
CA ASP A 425 -14.00 -6.86 -21.04
C ASP A 425 -12.83 -5.95 -20.67
N MET A 426 -12.25 -5.24 -21.63
CA MET A 426 -11.19 -4.26 -21.36
C MET A 426 -11.69 -3.10 -20.47
N LEU A 427 -12.91 -2.62 -20.71
CA LEU A 427 -13.52 -1.58 -19.86
C LEU A 427 -13.76 -2.09 -18.44
N LEU A 428 -14.26 -3.32 -18.31
CA LEU A 428 -14.51 -3.96 -17.03
C LEU A 428 -13.23 -4.22 -16.24
N LEU A 429 -12.17 -4.73 -16.89
CA LEU A 429 -10.85 -4.87 -16.29
C LEU A 429 -10.35 -3.51 -15.76
N ARG A 430 -10.44 -2.46 -16.58
CA ARG A 430 -10.04 -1.12 -16.18
C ARG A 430 -10.85 -0.59 -14.98
N GLU A 431 -12.15 -0.88 -14.94
CA GLU A 431 -13.02 -0.50 -13.82
C GLU A 431 -12.62 -1.23 -12.53
N VAL A 432 -12.32 -2.53 -12.59
CA VAL A 432 -11.80 -3.31 -11.45
C VAL A 432 -10.52 -2.68 -10.92
N CYS A 433 -9.55 -2.40 -11.79
CA CYS A 433 -8.30 -1.72 -11.42
C CYS A 433 -8.57 -0.36 -10.75
N THR A 434 -9.53 0.41 -11.27
CA THR A 434 -9.90 1.72 -10.72
C THR A 434 -10.50 1.60 -9.32
N VAL A 435 -11.48 0.70 -9.13
CA VAL A 435 -12.20 0.53 -7.86
C VAL A 435 -11.27 0.04 -6.76
N VAL A 436 -10.45 -0.98 -7.05
CA VAL A 436 -9.46 -1.53 -6.10
C VAL A 436 -8.46 -0.45 -5.68
N SER A 437 -7.88 0.25 -6.66
CA SER A 437 -6.86 1.28 -6.39
C SER A 437 -7.43 2.48 -5.66
N ARG A 438 -8.67 2.88 -5.96
CA ARG A 438 -9.33 3.98 -5.25
C ARG A 438 -9.67 3.61 -3.80
N ARG A 439 -10.05 2.36 -3.52
CA ARG A 439 -10.21 1.86 -2.14
C ARG A 439 -8.89 2.01 -1.38
N SER A 440 -7.79 1.53 -1.96
CA SER A 440 -6.45 1.66 -1.39
C SER A 440 -6.08 3.12 -1.09
N ALA A 441 -6.23 4.01 -2.07
CA ALA A 441 -5.95 5.43 -1.90
C ALA A 441 -6.80 6.07 -0.80
N ASN A 442 -8.08 5.69 -0.68
CA ASN A 442 -8.97 6.20 0.37
C ASN A 442 -8.58 5.73 1.77
N LEU A 443 -8.16 4.46 1.91
CA LEU A 443 -7.66 3.91 3.18
C LEU A 443 -6.34 4.57 3.58
N GLY A 444 -5.39 4.70 2.65
CA GLY A 444 -4.13 5.42 2.87
C GLY A 444 -4.38 6.89 3.26
N ALA A 445 -5.30 7.57 2.58
CA ALA A 445 -5.69 8.93 2.96
C ALA A 445 -6.32 9.02 4.35
N ALA A 446 -7.12 8.03 4.76
CA ALA A 446 -7.68 7.99 6.11
C ALA A 446 -6.61 7.80 7.18
N ALA A 447 -5.61 6.94 6.94
CA ALA A 447 -4.47 6.77 7.84
C ALA A 447 -3.65 8.07 7.96
N ILE A 448 -3.35 8.73 6.82
CA ILE A 448 -2.68 10.04 6.80
C ILE A 448 -3.51 11.09 7.57
N ALA A 449 -4.82 11.18 7.29
CA ALA A 449 -5.71 12.13 7.97
C ALA A 449 -5.77 11.89 9.48
N SER A 450 -5.74 10.63 9.93
CA SER A 450 -5.68 10.27 11.35
C SER A 450 -4.47 10.89 12.03
N VAL A 451 -3.29 10.81 11.40
CA VAL A 451 -2.06 11.38 11.94
C VAL A 451 -2.05 12.91 11.85
N LEU A 452 -2.53 13.49 10.74
CA LEU A 452 -2.66 14.96 10.61
C LEU A 452 -3.61 15.55 11.67
N ASN A 453 -4.75 14.90 11.94
CA ASN A 453 -5.70 15.31 12.96
C ASN A 453 -5.21 15.07 14.39
N ARG A 454 -4.16 14.26 14.57
CA ARG A 454 -3.40 14.11 15.81
C ARG A 454 -2.38 15.23 16.00
N ILE A 455 -1.67 15.61 14.93
CA ILE A 455 -0.64 16.66 14.94
C ILE A 455 -1.27 18.05 15.09
N ARG A 456 -2.28 18.36 14.26
CA ARG A 456 -3.10 19.59 14.30
C ARG A 456 -2.34 20.91 14.16
N GLU A 457 -1.24 20.92 13.43
CA GLU A 457 -0.57 22.19 13.08
C GLU A 457 -1.38 22.91 11.97
N PRO A 458 -1.45 24.27 11.96
CA PRO A 458 -2.30 25.00 11.03
C PRO A 458 -2.01 24.71 9.55
N LYS A 459 -0.72 24.50 9.21
CA LYS A 459 -0.24 24.20 7.87
C LYS A 459 0.75 23.04 7.94
N MET A 460 0.31 21.87 7.49
CA MET A 460 1.10 20.64 7.55
C MET A 460 1.70 20.28 6.19
N ILE A 461 2.88 19.68 6.23
CA ILE A 461 3.57 19.16 5.05
C ILE A 461 3.71 17.65 5.24
N VAL A 462 3.34 16.90 4.22
CA VAL A 462 3.45 15.44 4.17
C VAL A 462 4.45 15.07 3.08
N GLY A 463 5.60 14.54 3.48
CA GLY A 463 6.54 13.91 2.57
C GLY A 463 6.04 12.51 2.23
N VAL A 464 5.87 12.22 0.94
CA VAL A 464 5.40 10.91 0.47
C VAL A 464 6.45 10.31 -0.47
N ASP A 465 6.81 9.06 -0.24
CA ASP A 465 7.58 8.23 -1.17
C ASP A 465 6.84 6.91 -1.45
N GLY A 466 7.34 6.16 -2.41
CA GLY A 466 6.91 4.81 -2.70
C GLY A 466 6.40 4.61 -4.12
N SER A 467 6.69 3.43 -4.66
CA SER A 467 6.41 3.07 -6.05
C SER A 467 4.93 3.12 -6.40
N THR A 468 4.05 2.61 -5.52
CA THR A 468 2.60 2.66 -5.74
C THR A 468 2.11 4.09 -5.84
N TYR A 469 2.53 4.97 -4.93
CA TYR A 469 2.11 6.38 -4.97
C TYR A 469 2.68 7.13 -6.18
N LYS A 470 3.95 6.87 -6.53
CA LYS A 470 4.69 7.57 -7.59
C LYS A 470 4.24 7.19 -9.01
N TYR A 471 4.05 5.91 -9.27
CA TYR A 471 3.83 5.40 -10.63
C TYR A 471 2.36 5.20 -10.98
N HIS A 472 1.48 5.10 -9.98
CA HIS A 472 0.06 4.95 -10.26
C HIS A 472 -0.55 6.31 -10.67
N PRO A 473 -1.16 6.41 -11.88
CA PRO A 473 -1.48 7.70 -12.51
C PRO A 473 -2.49 8.58 -11.74
N PHE A 474 -3.34 7.97 -10.91
CA PHE A 474 -4.39 8.68 -10.17
C PHE A 474 -4.21 8.71 -8.64
N TYR A 475 -3.17 8.09 -8.10
CA TYR A 475 -3.10 7.82 -6.65
C TYR A 475 -2.95 9.11 -5.85
N HIS A 476 -2.02 9.99 -6.26
CA HIS A 476 -1.86 11.32 -5.67
C HIS A 476 -3.17 12.11 -5.66
N PHE A 477 -3.91 12.09 -6.77
CA PHE A 477 -5.18 12.82 -6.89
C PHE A 477 -6.23 12.27 -5.92
N TRP A 478 -6.43 10.96 -5.86
CA TRP A 478 -7.41 10.34 -4.96
C TRP A 478 -7.05 10.51 -3.49
N VAL A 479 -5.77 10.37 -3.13
CA VAL A 479 -5.31 10.63 -1.76
C VAL A 479 -5.59 12.09 -1.39
N THR A 480 -5.21 13.04 -2.25
CA THR A 480 -5.44 14.47 -2.00
C THR A 480 -6.93 14.82 -1.91
N GLU A 481 -7.77 14.27 -2.80
CA GLU A 481 -9.22 14.43 -2.75
C GLU A 481 -9.78 13.92 -1.43
N LYS A 482 -9.42 12.70 -1.03
CA LYS A 482 -9.95 12.09 0.19
C LYS A 482 -9.45 12.77 1.46
N LEU A 483 -8.21 13.26 1.48
CA LEU A 483 -7.69 14.04 2.60
C LEU A 483 -8.50 15.32 2.85
N ARG A 484 -8.91 16.03 1.79
CA ARG A 484 -9.78 17.21 1.92
C ARG A 484 -11.13 16.88 2.57
N ASP A 485 -11.62 15.66 2.41
CA ASP A 485 -12.87 15.22 3.04
C ASP A 485 -12.72 14.84 4.53
N LEU A 486 -11.52 14.40 4.93
CA LEU A 486 -11.27 13.73 6.21
C LEU A 486 -10.51 14.58 7.23
N VAL A 487 -9.58 15.42 6.77
CA VAL A 487 -8.84 16.35 7.64
C VAL A 487 -9.81 17.35 8.27
N ASP A 488 -9.58 17.67 9.55
CA ASP A 488 -10.49 18.54 10.30
C ASP A 488 -10.54 19.96 9.71
N PRO A 489 -11.72 20.63 9.77
CA PRO A 489 -11.86 22.01 9.30
C PRO A 489 -10.86 22.95 9.97
N GLY A 490 -10.24 23.83 9.19
CA GLY A 490 -9.27 24.81 9.67
C GLY A 490 -7.81 24.33 9.65
N LEU A 491 -7.55 23.08 9.28
CA LEU A 491 -6.20 22.56 9.03
C LEU A 491 -5.91 22.55 7.52
N GLU A 492 -4.74 23.03 7.14
CA GLU A 492 -4.23 22.97 5.77
C GLU A 492 -3.14 21.91 5.65
N PHE A 493 -3.03 21.29 4.47
CA PHE A 493 -1.99 20.31 4.19
C PHE A 493 -1.44 20.43 2.76
N GLN A 494 -0.19 20.05 2.59
CA GLN A 494 0.47 19.91 1.29
C GLN A 494 1.18 18.55 1.23
N LEU A 495 0.99 17.83 0.12
CA LEU A 495 1.74 16.61 -0.17
C LEU A 495 2.93 16.95 -1.05
N ILE A 496 4.11 16.44 -0.70
CA ILE A 496 5.35 16.57 -1.47
C ILE A 496 5.83 15.16 -1.80
N LEU A 497 6.09 14.90 -3.08
CA LEU A 497 6.70 13.65 -3.50
C LEU A 497 8.20 13.75 -3.27
N THR A 498 8.75 12.94 -2.36
CA THR A 498 10.20 12.84 -2.19
C THR A 498 10.78 11.96 -3.29
N GLY A 499 11.86 12.40 -3.93
CA GLY A 499 12.51 11.61 -4.97
C GLY A 499 13.26 10.39 -4.44
N ASP A 500 13.86 10.54 -3.26
CA ASP A 500 14.71 9.55 -2.59
C ASP A 500 14.74 9.78 -1.07
N GLY A 501 13.68 9.35 -0.38
CA GLY A 501 13.54 9.55 1.06
C GLY A 501 14.58 8.78 1.89
N SER A 502 14.80 7.51 1.57
CA SER A 502 15.67 6.62 2.36
C SER A 502 17.16 6.94 2.22
N GLY A 503 17.64 7.32 1.04
CA GLY A 503 19.05 7.66 0.82
C GLY A 503 19.40 9.03 1.40
N LYS A 504 18.75 10.08 0.89
CA LYS A 504 18.99 11.46 1.38
C LYS A 504 18.70 11.59 2.87
N GLY A 505 17.61 10.97 3.33
CA GLY A 505 17.20 10.98 4.72
C GLY A 505 18.25 10.40 5.67
N ALA A 506 18.84 9.25 5.33
CA ALA A 506 19.91 8.65 6.14
C ALA A 506 21.13 9.56 6.27
N ALA A 507 21.59 10.16 5.17
CA ALA A 507 22.73 11.06 5.20
C ALA A 507 22.41 12.35 5.98
N LEU A 508 21.19 12.89 5.88
CA LEU A 508 20.73 14.03 6.69
C LEU A 508 20.63 13.69 8.18
N VAL A 509 20.14 12.50 8.54
CA VAL A 509 20.12 12.06 9.94
C VAL A 509 21.54 11.85 10.47
N ALA A 510 22.46 11.34 9.65
CA ALA A 510 23.87 11.28 10.02
C ALA A 510 24.47 12.68 10.27
N ALA A 511 24.06 13.69 9.49
CA ALA A 511 24.46 15.08 9.72
C ALA A 511 23.87 15.66 11.02
N ILE A 512 22.62 15.34 11.33
CA ILE A 512 21.97 15.69 12.61
C ILE A 512 22.72 15.04 13.78
N ALA A 513 23.04 13.75 13.69
CA ALA A 513 23.79 13.03 14.71
C ALA A 513 25.18 13.64 14.95
N ASP A 514 25.88 14.01 13.88
CA ASP A 514 27.20 14.64 13.94
C ASP A 514 27.13 16.05 14.57
N LYS A 515 26.09 16.84 14.27
CA LYS A 515 25.84 18.14 14.95
C LYS A 515 25.60 17.96 16.45
N ILE A 516 24.78 16.98 16.83
CA ILE A 516 24.49 16.65 18.23
C ILE A 516 25.78 16.26 18.96
N ALA A 517 26.59 15.38 18.38
CA ALA A 517 27.86 14.94 18.97
C ALA A 517 28.84 16.10 19.16
N LYS A 518 28.79 17.12 18.30
CA LYS A 518 29.60 18.35 18.38
C LYS A 518 29.02 19.40 19.34
N GLY A 519 27.86 19.15 19.96
CA GLY A 519 27.19 20.11 20.85
C GLY A 519 26.67 21.36 20.13
N VAL A 520 26.45 21.29 18.82
CA VAL A 520 25.91 22.41 18.03
C VAL A 520 24.39 22.44 18.25
N PRO A 521 23.82 23.51 18.86
CA PRO A 521 22.39 23.58 19.09
C PRO A 521 21.62 23.72 17.76
N PRO A 522 20.36 23.25 17.69
CA PRO A 522 19.50 23.52 16.55
C PRO A 522 19.34 25.03 16.33
N SER A 523 19.27 25.46 15.08
CA SER A 523 18.93 26.84 14.73
C SER A 523 17.55 27.20 15.27
N THR A 524 17.42 28.37 15.90
CA THR A 524 16.13 28.92 16.37
C THR A 524 15.29 29.53 15.23
N THR A 525 15.77 29.45 13.99
CA THR A 525 15.13 30.08 12.83
C THR A 525 13.96 29.21 12.37
N THR A 526 12.75 29.51 12.82
CA THR A 526 11.53 28.82 12.37
C THR A 526 11.16 29.31 10.98
N HIS A 527 11.35 28.48 9.95
CA HIS A 527 10.76 28.73 8.65
C HIS A 527 9.26 28.43 8.69
N THR A 528 8.42 29.39 8.31
CA THR A 528 6.98 29.15 8.18
C THR A 528 6.67 28.50 6.84
N PRO A 529 5.66 27.62 6.75
CA PRO A 529 5.24 26.95 5.50
C PRO A 529 4.95 27.92 4.33
N ASP A 530 4.60 29.17 4.63
CA ASP A 530 4.26 30.20 3.65
C ASP A 530 5.41 30.59 2.71
N GLY A 531 6.67 30.49 3.16
CA GLY A 531 7.86 30.72 2.33
C GLY A 531 8.18 29.59 1.35
N VAL A 532 7.61 28.40 1.57
CA VAL A 532 7.94 27.15 0.86
C VAL A 532 7.06 26.96 -0.39
N ASN A 533 5.82 27.48 -0.37
CA ASN A 533 4.82 27.35 -1.44
C ASN A 533 5.24 27.90 -2.82
N LYS A 534 6.17 28.88 -2.89
CA LYS A 534 6.68 29.41 -4.17
C LYS A 534 7.78 28.54 -4.80
N LEU A 535 8.46 27.71 -4.01
CA LEU A 535 9.59 26.88 -4.46
C LEU A 535 9.12 25.49 -4.94
N LEU A 536 8.22 24.85 -4.19
CA LEU A 536 7.77 23.47 -4.48
C LEU A 536 6.86 23.36 -5.71
N ASN A 537 6.05 24.39 -6.01
CA ASN A 537 5.16 24.38 -7.19
C ASN A 537 5.90 24.37 -8.53
N LYS A 538 7.20 24.68 -8.56
CA LYS A 538 8.04 24.60 -9.77
C LYS A 538 8.64 23.21 -10.01
N GLN A 539 8.86 22.41 -8.95
CA GLN A 539 9.52 21.11 -9.04
C GLN A 539 8.54 19.95 -9.28
N ASN A 540 7.28 20.09 -8.89
CA ASN A 540 6.40 18.94 -8.78
C ASN A 540 5.89 18.32 -10.08
N GLY A 541 6.00 18.92 -11.27
CA GLY A 541 5.79 18.26 -12.58
C GLY A 541 4.51 17.43 -12.81
N ILE A 542 3.61 17.34 -11.84
CA ILE A 542 2.38 16.57 -11.85
C ILE A 542 1.35 17.54 -12.43
N VAL A 543 1.34 17.59 -13.76
CA VAL A 543 0.23 18.15 -14.49
C VAL A 543 -0.97 17.25 -14.19
N PRO A 544 -2.03 17.73 -13.51
CA PRO A 544 -3.25 16.93 -13.40
C PRO A 544 -3.71 16.60 -14.82
N PRO A 545 -4.20 15.37 -15.09
CA PRO A 545 -4.84 15.11 -16.37
C PRO A 545 -5.87 16.21 -16.60
N ASN A 546 -5.69 16.89 -17.74
CA ASN A 546 -6.30 18.16 -18.07
C ASN A 546 -7.78 18.19 -17.60
N LYS A 547 -8.22 19.25 -16.92
CA LYS A 547 -9.63 19.45 -16.48
C LYS A 547 -10.66 19.34 -17.62
N ARG A 548 -10.21 19.22 -18.88
CA ARG A 548 -11.02 18.90 -20.05
C ARG A 548 -11.46 17.44 -20.15
N ASN A 549 -10.75 16.48 -19.54
CA ASN A 549 -11.10 15.06 -19.63
C ASN A 549 -12.11 14.59 -18.58
N SER A 550 -12.41 15.36 -17.53
CA SER A 550 -13.48 15.00 -16.58
C SER A 550 -14.84 15.61 -16.93
N ARG A 551 -14.89 16.58 -17.87
CA ARG A 551 -16.15 17.21 -18.32
C ARG A 551 -16.62 16.76 -19.71
N ARG A 552 -15.78 16.06 -20.50
CA ARG A 552 -16.16 15.53 -21.81
C ARG A 552 -16.84 14.15 -21.79
N PHE A 553 -16.85 13.45 -20.65
CA PHE A 553 -17.56 12.17 -20.52
C PHE A 553 -19.09 12.30 -20.39
N VAL A 554 -19.67 13.51 -20.48
CA VAL A 554 -21.12 13.73 -20.22
C VAL A 554 -21.88 14.40 -21.37
N SER A 555 -21.26 14.80 -22.50
CA SER A 555 -22.04 15.55 -23.53
C SER A 555 -21.75 15.32 -25.02
N GLU A 556 -20.93 14.35 -25.44
CA GLU A 556 -20.72 14.08 -26.88
C GLU A 556 -21.03 12.61 -27.21
N SER A 557 -22.32 12.25 -27.20
CA SER A 557 -22.85 11.04 -27.87
C SER A 557 -24.26 11.23 -28.47
N LEU A 558 -24.68 12.49 -28.66
CA LEU A 558 -25.95 12.82 -29.30
C LEU A 558 -25.74 14.01 -30.23
N THR A 559 -25.31 13.73 -31.46
CA THR A 559 -25.75 14.36 -32.72
C THR A 559 -24.82 13.89 -33.83
N GLY A 560 -25.35 13.05 -34.71
CA GLY A 560 -24.64 12.56 -35.89
C GLY A 560 -25.45 11.54 -36.67
N GLN A 561 -26.70 11.89 -37.01
CA GLN A 561 -27.40 11.28 -38.16
C GLN A 561 -27.28 12.27 -39.33
N ASN A 562 -26.52 11.86 -40.35
CA ASN A 562 -27.02 11.65 -41.71
C ASN A 562 -26.02 10.81 -42.48
#